data_AF-A0A736RCS9-F1
#
_entry.id   AF-A0A736RCS9-F1
#
_cell.length_a   1.000
_cell.length_b   1.000
_cell.length_c   1.000
_cell.angle_alpha   90.00
_cell.angle_beta   90.00
_cell.angle_gamma   90.00
#
_symmetry.space_group_name_H-M   'P 1'
#
loop_
_entity.id
_entity.type
_entity.pdbx_description
1 polymer ?
#
loop_
_entity_poly.entity_id
_entity_poly.type
_entity_poly.pdbx_seq_one_letter_code
_entity_poly.pdbx_strand_id
1 'polypeptide(L)'
;MLFSLSWTLNGVGGNCDNPLWSDVEIKVLALRNEYGTMTLDVHDNDTGPQMLQIRAEAGNYLVMLGEIVNDDYEVRTYYNKKSTTEMVCILGDYWPNNQIITDFSFVTLVVSEFFHTGNVQKKLLS
;
A
#
# COMPACT_ATOMS: atom_id res chain seq x y z
N MET A 1 -6.28 15.28 6.94
CA MET A 1 -5.18 14.47 7.48
C MET A 1 -3.88 15.02 6.93
N LEU A 2 -2.83 14.95 7.72
CA LEU A 2 -1.47 15.23 7.26
C LEU A 2 -0.81 13.87 7.00
N PHE A 3 -0.06 13.80 5.92
CA PHE A 3 0.62 12.58 5.52
C PHE A 3 2.10 12.88 5.25
N SER A 4 2.97 11.90 5.46
CA SER A 4 4.25 11.84 4.74
C SER A 4 4.16 10.78 3.65
N LEU A 5 4.66 11.11 2.47
CA LEU A 5 4.85 10.19 1.37
C LEU A 5 6.33 9.82 1.29
N SER A 6 6.64 8.53 1.24
CA SER A 6 7.97 8.02 0.91
C SER A 6 7.88 7.01 -0.23
N TRP A 7 8.90 6.94 -1.08
CA TRP A 7 8.91 5.99 -2.19
C TRP A 7 10.33 5.54 -2.52
N THR A 8 10.41 4.39 -3.17
CA THR A 8 11.58 3.93 -3.92
C THR A 8 11.11 3.41 -5.26
N LEU A 9 11.68 3.89 -6.35
CA LEU A 9 11.38 3.47 -7.71
C LEU A 9 12.69 3.21 -8.43
N ASN A 10 12.91 1.98 -8.88
CA ASN A 10 14.09 1.59 -9.64
C ASN A 10 15.43 1.98 -8.99
N GLY A 11 15.50 1.87 -7.66
CA GLY A 11 16.69 2.24 -6.87
C GLY A 11 16.81 3.73 -6.53
N VAL A 12 15.88 4.58 -7.00
CA VAL A 12 15.82 6.00 -6.65
C VAL A 12 14.73 6.23 -5.60
N GLY A 13 15.16 6.66 -4.42
CA GLY A 13 14.28 6.98 -3.30
C GLY A 13 13.94 8.46 -3.18
N GLY A 14 12.88 8.76 -2.44
CA GLY A 14 12.54 10.12 -2.04
C GLY A 14 11.42 10.16 -1.00
N ASN A 15 11.20 11.33 -0.43
CA ASN A 15 10.07 11.60 0.46
C ASN A 15 9.52 13.01 0.24
N CYS A 16 8.31 13.25 0.74
CA CYS A 16 7.62 14.52 0.74
C CYS A 16 6.64 14.57 1.90
N ASP A 17 6.71 15.64 2.70
CA ASP A 17 5.73 15.90 3.74
C ASP A 17 4.54 16.67 3.16
N ASN A 18 3.34 16.32 3.63
CA ASN A 18 2.07 16.90 3.23
C ASN A 18 1.86 16.91 1.71
N PRO A 19 1.97 15.74 1.04
CA PRO A 19 1.81 15.64 -0.40
C PRO A 19 0.39 16.05 -0.83
N LEU A 20 0.28 16.65 -2.00
CA LEU A 20 -1.00 16.75 -2.70
C LEU A 20 -1.38 15.39 -3.29
N TRP A 21 -2.67 15.20 -3.61
CA TRP A 21 -3.11 14.00 -4.31
C TRP A 21 -2.30 13.76 -5.60
N SER A 22 -1.98 14.81 -6.35
CA SER A 22 -1.18 14.72 -7.57
C SER A 22 0.21 14.13 -7.32
N ASP A 23 0.84 14.44 -6.18
CA ASP A 23 2.15 13.88 -5.84
C ASP A 23 2.05 12.37 -5.59
N VAL A 24 1.04 11.96 -4.82
CA VAL A 24 0.73 10.55 -4.55
C VAL A 24 0.37 9.80 -5.82
N GLU A 25 -0.52 10.35 -6.64
CA GLU A 25 -0.98 9.75 -7.89
C GLU A 25 0.18 9.51 -8.84
N ILE A 26 1.08 10.48 -9.01
CA ILE A 26 2.29 10.33 -9.84
C ILE A 26 3.15 9.16 -9.32
N LYS A 27 3.32 9.00 -8.01
CA LYS A 27 4.13 7.90 -7.44
C LYS A 27 3.45 6.55 -7.56
N VAL A 28 2.13 6.46 -7.33
CA VAL A 28 1.38 5.21 -7.55
C VAL A 28 1.46 4.80 -9.02
N LEU A 29 1.18 5.72 -9.95
CA LEU A 29 1.22 5.46 -11.38
C LEU A 29 2.60 4.99 -11.84
N ALA A 30 3.67 5.52 -11.24
CA ALA A 30 5.03 5.10 -11.54
C ALA A 30 5.36 3.65 -11.09
N LEU A 31 4.59 3.05 -10.19
CA LEU A 31 4.74 1.63 -9.82
C LEU A 31 4.14 0.67 -10.85
N ARG A 32 3.44 1.18 -11.87
CA ARG A 32 2.78 0.32 -12.86
C ARG A 32 3.80 -0.49 -13.65
N ASN A 33 3.82 -1.82 -13.46
CA ASN A 33 4.79 -2.77 -14.02
C ASN A 33 6.27 -2.53 -13.65
N GLU A 34 6.57 -1.63 -12.72
CA GLU A 34 7.92 -1.32 -12.25
C GLU A 34 8.22 -2.04 -10.92
N TYR A 35 9.46 -1.91 -10.43
CA TYR A 35 9.86 -2.41 -9.12
C TYR A 35 10.10 -1.26 -8.14
N GLY A 36 9.46 -1.34 -6.97
CA GLY A 36 9.53 -0.24 -6.02
C GLY A 36 8.57 -0.35 -4.85
N THR A 37 8.65 0.66 -4.00
CA THR A 37 7.79 0.83 -2.84
C THR A 37 7.21 2.23 -2.80
N MET A 38 6.05 2.35 -2.16
CA MET A 38 5.47 3.62 -1.78
C MET A 38 4.78 3.45 -0.43
N THR A 39 5.00 4.39 0.48
CA THR A 39 4.34 4.41 1.79
C THR A 39 3.71 5.78 1.99
N LEU A 40 2.46 5.79 2.45
CA LEU A 40 1.77 6.95 3.01
C LEU A 40 1.62 6.75 4.51
N ASP A 41 2.29 7.59 5.28
CA ASP A 41 2.24 7.59 6.74
C ASP A 41 1.30 8.70 7.21
N VAL A 42 0.36 8.38 8.10
CA VAL A 42 -0.54 9.36 8.75
C VAL A 42 0.19 10.02 9.90
N HIS A 43 0.11 11.35 9.99
CA HIS A 43 0.63 12.07 11.15
C HIS A 43 -0.38 12.12 12.29
N ASP A 44 0.15 12.11 13.51
CA ASP A 44 -0.58 12.40 14.75
C ASP A 44 -1.84 11.53 14.97
N ASN A 45 -1.74 10.22 14.71
CA ASN A 45 -2.83 9.29 14.94
C ASN A 45 -2.52 8.24 16.00
N ASP A 46 -3.14 8.33 17.17
CA ASP A 46 -2.89 7.38 18.27
C ASP A 46 -3.54 6.01 18.05
N THR A 47 -4.66 5.95 17.31
CA THR A 47 -5.43 4.71 17.08
C THR A 47 -6.00 4.64 15.66
N GLY A 48 -6.25 3.44 15.16
CA GLY A 48 -6.71 3.21 13.80
C GLY A 48 -5.57 3.24 12.77
N PRO A 49 -5.87 3.50 11.49
CA PRO A 49 -4.89 3.42 10.41
C PRO A 49 -3.70 4.36 10.60
N GLN A 50 -2.49 3.80 10.44
CA GLN A 50 -1.22 4.48 10.63
C GLN A 50 -0.49 4.68 9.31
N MET A 51 -0.45 3.65 8.46
CA MET A 51 0.26 3.72 7.20
C MET A 51 -0.34 2.81 6.14
N LEU A 52 -0.26 3.22 4.88
CA LEU A 52 -0.53 2.38 3.72
C LEU A 52 0.77 2.18 2.94
N GLN A 53 1.24 0.94 2.84
CA GLN A 53 2.42 0.56 2.08
C GLN A 53 2.06 -0.25 0.84
N ILE A 54 2.72 0.05 -0.27
CA ILE A 54 2.70 -0.72 -1.51
C ILE A 54 4.11 -1.23 -1.78
N ARG A 55 4.23 -2.51 -2.11
CA ARG A 55 5.41 -3.10 -2.71
C ARG A 55 5.03 -3.63 -4.09
N ALA A 56 5.76 -3.22 -5.11
CA ALA A 56 5.49 -3.58 -6.49
C ALA A 56 6.70 -4.29 -7.09
N GLU A 57 6.44 -5.36 -7.84
CA GLU A 57 7.43 -6.01 -8.69
C GLU A 57 6.75 -6.71 -9.87
N ALA A 58 7.17 -6.37 -11.10
CA ALA A 58 6.71 -7.03 -12.33
C ALA A 58 5.17 -7.14 -12.49
N GLY A 59 4.43 -6.11 -12.06
CA GLY A 59 2.96 -6.07 -12.14
C GLY A 59 2.24 -6.78 -11.00
N ASN A 60 2.97 -7.30 -10.02
CA ASN A 60 2.44 -7.79 -8.75
C ASN A 60 2.51 -6.70 -7.69
N TYR A 61 1.44 -6.56 -6.92
CA TYR A 61 1.31 -5.54 -5.88
C TYR A 61 0.92 -6.17 -4.57
N LEU A 62 1.75 -5.97 -3.54
CA LEU A 62 1.38 -6.20 -2.16
C LEU A 62 0.99 -4.87 -1.53
N VAL A 63 -0.23 -4.79 -1.01
CA VAL A 63 -0.76 -3.60 -0.35
C VAL A 63 -1.08 -3.92 1.09
N MET A 64 -0.46 -3.19 2.02
CA MET A 64 -0.56 -3.41 3.45
C MET A 64 -1.02 -2.13 4.14
N LEU A 65 -2.08 -2.21 4.92
CA LEU A 65 -2.56 -1.14 5.78
C LEU A 65 -2.21 -1.49 7.22
N GLY A 66 -1.27 -0.76 7.81
CA GLY A 66 -0.93 -0.87 9.22
C GLY A 66 -1.88 -0.02 10.07
N GLU A 67 -2.39 -0.56 11.15
CA GLU A 67 -3.29 0.13 12.07
C GLU A 67 -3.08 -0.27 13.54
N ILE A 68 -3.45 0.62 14.45
CA ILE A 68 -3.44 0.36 15.90
C ILE A 68 -4.87 0.09 16.35
N VAL A 69 -5.15 -1.12 16.86
CA VAL A 69 -6.46 -1.54 17.34
C VAL A 69 -6.30 -2.08 18.75
N ASN A 70 -6.96 -1.44 19.73
CA ASN A 70 -6.83 -1.79 21.16
C ASN A 70 -5.37 -1.85 21.64
N ASP A 71 -4.57 -0.84 21.28
CA ASP A 71 -3.12 -0.73 21.59
C ASP A 71 -2.21 -1.79 20.93
N ASP A 72 -2.77 -2.68 20.09
CA ASP A 72 -2.02 -3.65 19.30
C ASP A 72 -1.87 -3.19 17.85
N TYR A 73 -0.72 -3.49 17.23
CA TYR A 73 -0.47 -3.22 15.83
C TYR A 73 -0.97 -4.37 14.95
N GLU A 74 -1.97 -4.09 14.11
CA GLU A 74 -2.54 -5.01 13.14
C GLU A 74 -2.20 -4.58 11.71
N VAL A 75 -2.18 -5.55 10.78
CA VAL A 75 -1.97 -5.29 9.35
C VAL A 75 -3.13 -5.89 8.57
N ARG A 76 -3.87 -5.04 7.85
CA ARG A 76 -4.87 -5.47 6.87
C ARG A 76 -4.25 -5.56 5.49
N THR A 77 -4.57 -6.64 4.78
CA THR A 77 -4.06 -6.89 3.43
C THR A 77 -5.17 -7.36 2.51
N TYR A 78 -4.89 -7.39 1.22
CA TYR A 78 -5.78 -7.99 0.25
C TYR A 78 -5.88 -9.50 0.50
N TYR A 79 -7.06 -10.08 0.28
CA TYR A 79 -7.23 -11.52 0.41
C TYR A 79 -8.22 -12.10 -0.59
N ASN A 80 -7.71 -12.90 -1.52
CA ASN A 80 -8.50 -13.63 -2.50
C ASN A 80 -8.63 -15.11 -2.13
N LYS A 81 -9.78 -15.47 -1.55
CA LYS A 81 -10.13 -16.87 -1.20
C LYS A 81 -10.07 -17.86 -2.37
N LYS A 82 -10.17 -17.39 -3.62
CA LYS A 82 -10.16 -18.24 -4.81
C LYS A 82 -8.77 -18.42 -5.42
N SER A 83 -7.78 -17.66 -4.95
CA SER A 83 -6.40 -17.72 -5.46
C SER A 83 -5.60 -18.83 -4.77
N THR A 84 -4.51 -19.24 -5.41
CA THR A 84 -3.56 -20.20 -4.84
C THR A 84 -2.81 -19.59 -3.66
N THR A 85 -2.21 -20.44 -2.83
CA THR A 85 -1.27 -20.02 -1.77
C THR A 85 0.18 -20.18 -2.22
N GLU A 86 0.42 -20.26 -3.53
CA GLU A 86 1.77 -20.31 -4.08
C GLU A 86 2.51 -19.03 -3.71
N MET A 87 3.81 -19.15 -3.44
CA MET A 87 4.60 -18.02 -3.01
C MET A 87 5.08 -17.21 -4.22
N VAL A 88 4.82 -15.91 -4.20
CA VAL A 88 5.29 -14.92 -5.18
C VAL A 88 6.40 -14.11 -4.52
N CYS A 89 7.54 -14.01 -5.19
CA CYS A 89 8.62 -13.13 -4.74
C CYS A 89 8.25 -11.68 -5.09
N ILE A 90 8.32 -10.80 -4.10
CA ILE A 90 8.18 -9.34 -4.25
C ILE A 90 9.32 -8.69 -3.49
N LEU A 91 10.25 -8.07 -4.23
CA LEU A 91 11.43 -7.37 -3.72
C LEU A 91 12.32 -8.23 -2.81
N GLY A 92 12.42 -9.53 -3.13
CA GLY A 92 13.24 -10.50 -2.39
C GLY A 92 12.51 -11.22 -1.25
N ASP A 93 11.30 -10.78 -0.88
CA ASP A 93 10.46 -11.44 0.12
C ASP A 93 9.38 -12.31 -0.57
N TYR A 94 8.97 -13.40 0.07
CA TYR A 94 7.96 -14.32 -0.47
C TYR A 94 6.61 -14.13 0.19
N TRP A 95 5.58 -13.95 -0.62
CA TRP A 95 4.21 -13.67 -0.18
C TRP A 95 3.23 -14.63 -0.85
N PRO A 96 2.17 -15.08 -0.16
CA PRO A 96 1.19 -15.97 -0.77
C PRO A 96 0.39 -15.22 -1.86
N ASN A 97 0.19 -15.87 -3.01
CA ASN A 97 -0.47 -15.31 -4.18
C ASN A 97 -1.90 -14.81 -3.92
N ASN A 98 -2.56 -15.31 -2.86
CA ASN A 98 -3.86 -14.82 -2.44
C ASN A 98 -3.83 -13.44 -1.76
N GLN A 99 -2.66 -12.90 -1.42
CA GLN A 99 -2.46 -11.54 -0.94
C GLN A 99 -1.97 -10.58 -2.03
N ILE A 100 -1.71 -11.10 -3.23
CA ILE A 100 -1.16 -10.33 -4.34
C ILE A 100 -2.29 -9.78 -5.21
N ILE A 101 -2.22 -8.48 -5.46
CA ILE A 101 -3.09 -7.79 -6.41
C ILE A 101 -2.35 -7.70 -7.74
N THR A 102 -3.01 -8.06 -8.83
CA THR A 102 -2.51 -7.85 -10.21
C THR A 102 -3.33 -6.81 -10.97
N ASP A 103 -4.52 -6.45 -10.46
CA ASP A 103 -5.33 -5.38 -11.00
C ASP A 103 -4.84 -4.03 -10.46
N PHE A 104 -4.09 -3.31 -11.29
CA PHE A 104 -3.55 -2.01 -10.92
C PHE A 104 -4.65 -0.96 -10.62
N SER A 105 -5.83 -1.08 -11.23
CA SER A 105 -6.94 -0.18 -10.92
C SER A 105 -7.42 -0.36 -9.47
N PHE A 106 -7.39 -1.59 -8.96
CA PHE A 106 -7.68 -1.86 -7.54
C PHE A 106 -6.64 -1.19 -6.62
N VAL A 107 -5.35 -1.22 -6.97
CA VAL A 107 -4.30 -0.54 -6.21
C VAL A 107 -4.57 0.96 -6.14
N THR A 108 -4.87 1.60 -7.29
CA THR A 108 -5.19 3.04 -7.32
C THR A 108 -6.43 3.39 -6.51
N LEU A 109 -7.45 2.53 -6.51
CA LEU A 109 -8.67 2.71 -5.72
C LEU A 109 -8.35 2.71 -4.21
N VAL A 110 -7.56 1.74 -3.75
CA VAL A 110 -7.19 1.61 -2.33
C VAL A 110 -6.38 2.82 -1.87
N VAL A 111 -5.40 3.27 -2.67
CA VAL A 111 -4.59 4.45 -2.32
C VAL A 111 -5.45 5.71 -2.29
N SER A 112 -6.33 5.89 -3.26
CA SER A 112 -7.24 7.04 -3.30
C SER A 112 -8.14 7.05 -2.07
N GLU A 113 -8.74 5.91 -1.70
CA GLU A 113 -9.57 5.82 -0.51
C GLU A 113 -8.79 6.19 0.76
N PHE A 114 -7.58 5.64 0.92
CA PHE A 114 -6.73 5.94 2.07
C PHE A 114 -6.35 7.42 2.14
N PHE A 115 -5.92 8.01 1.03
CA PHE A 115 -5.53 9.43 1.00
C PHE A 115 -6.69 10.36 1.37
N HIS A 116 -7.90 10.09 0.85
CA HIS A 116 -9.05 10.98 1.06
C HIS A 116 -9.76 10.75 2.39
N THR A 117 -9.68 9.55 2.97
CA THR A 117 -10.47 9.18 4.17
C THR A 117 -9.61 8.84 5.38
N GLY A 118 -8.31 8.60 5.20
CA GLY A 118 -7.42 8.06 6.22
C GLY A 118 -7.60 6.59 6.51
N ASN A 119 -8.43 5.88 5.75
CA ASN A 119 -8.72 4.47 5.97
C ASN A 119 -8.99 3.76 4.66
N VAL A 120 -9.02 2.43 4.70
CA VAL A 120 -9.49 1.59 3.61
C VAL A 120 -10.61 0.71 4.15
N GLN A 121 -11.71 0.58 3.42
CA GLN A 121 -12.80 -0.30 3.82
C GLN A 121 -12.36 -1.76 3.99
N LYS A 122 -12.91 -2.44 5.02
CA LYS A 122 -12.64 -3.86 5.31
C LYS A 122 -12.98 -4.83 4.17
N LYS A 123 -13.80 -4.41 3.22
CA LYS A 123 -14.13 -5.19 2.01
C LYS A 123 -12.99 -5.22 0.98
N LEU A 124 -12.08 -4.25 1.04
CA LEU A 124 -10.92 -4.14 0.14
C LEU A 124 -9.68 -4.75 0.79
N LEU A 125 -9.43 -4.44 2.07
CA LEU A 125 -8.33 -4.98 2.87
C LEU A 125 -8.87 -5.46 4.22
N SER A 126 -8.52 -6.68 4.63
CA SER A 126 -9.05 -7.33 5.84
C SER A 126 -7.96 -7.87 6.75
#